data_AF-A0A831KRF7-F1
#
_entry.id   AF-A0A831KRF7-F1
#
_cell.length_a   1.000
_cell.length_b   1.000
_cell.length_c   1.000
_cell.angle_alpha   90.00
_cell.angle_beta   90.00
_cell.angle_gamma   90.00
#
_symmetry.space_group_name_H-M   'P 1'
#
loop_
_entity.id
_entity.type
_entity.pdbx_description
1 polymer ?
#
loop_
_entity_poly.entity_id
_entity_poly.type
_entity_poly.pdbx_seq_one_letter_code
_entity_poly.pdbx_strand_id
1 'polypeptide(L)'
;MTGDLGSKNPFEDIRERMAEEERVREKVDEQGNRWVKVYFGGGQHFRNWLEQCQELGEVQVEEVSPQGFRCYEDGGEKLYRIWLKVQPGRQYELFTS
;
A
#
# COMPACT_ATOMS: atom_id res chain seq x y z
N MET A 1 -31.85 -6.06 -28.21
CA MET A 1 -30.71 -6.80 -28.77
C MET A 1 -29.45 -6.24 -28.13
N THR A 2 -28.70 -7.13 -27.48
CA THR A 2 -27.28 -7.02 -27.05
C THR A 2 -26.86 -5.74 -26.33
N GLY A 3 -26.66 -5.89 -25.01
CA GLY A 3 -26.14 -4.85 -24.13
C GLY A 3 -24.72 -4.46 -24.53
N ASP A 4 -24.52 -3.15 -24.61
CA ASP A 4 -23.21 -2.53 -24.70
C ASP A 4 -22.54 -2.67 -23.33
N LEU A 5 -21.84 -3.79 -23.14
CA LEU A 5 -20.98 -4.00 -21.99
C LEU A 5 -19.82 -3.03 -22.14
N GLY A 6 -19.94 -1.92 -21.38
CA GLY A 6 -18.92 -0.90 -21.21
C GLY A 6 -17.54 -1.56 -21.12
N SER A 7 -16.78 -1.42 -22.20
CA SER A 7 -15.37 -1.76 -22.22
C SER A 7 -14.65 -0.72 -21.36
N LYS A 8 -14.66 -0.93 -20.04
CA LYS A 8 -13.83 -0.16 -19.12
C LYS A 8 -12.40 -0.30 -19.61
N ASN A 9 -11.78 0.81 -19.98
CA ASN A 9 -10.40 0.78 -20.41
C ASN A 9 -9.56 0.24 -19.23
N PRO A 10 -8.75 -0.81 -19.42
CA PRO A 10 -7.92 -1.33 -18.34
C PRO A 10 -6.96 -0.27 -17.76
N PHE A 11 -6.68 0.79 -18.51
CA PHE A 11 -5.90 1.94 -18.06
C PHE A 11 -6.62 2.86 -17.07
N GLU A 12 -7.95 2.97 -17.15
CA GLU A 12 -8.75 3.74 -16.18
C GLU A 12 -8.86 2.97 -14.85
N ASP A 13 -9.07 1.65 -14.90
CA ASP A 13 -9.04 0.78 -13.71
C ASP A 13 -7.67 0.80 -12.99
N ILE A 14 -6.55 0.85 -13.72
CA ILE A 14 -5.20 0.94 -13.11
C ILE A 14 -5.01 2.28 -12.37
N ARG A 15 -5.43 3.39 -12.98
CA ARG A 15 -5.31 4.72 -12.39
C ARG A 15 -6.22 4.87 -11.18
N GLU A 16 -7.44 4.35 -11.26
CA GLU A 16 -8.40 4.34 -10.16
C GLU A 16 -7.84 3.54 -8.98
N ARG A 17 -7.32 2.33 -9.22
CA ARG A 17 -6.68 1.52 -8.18
C ARG A 17 -5.45 2.18 -7.56
N MET A 18 -4.58 2.79 -8.36
CA MET A 18 -3.44 3.57 -7.83
C MET A 18 -3.91 4.74 -6.97
N ALA A 19 -4.99 5.44 -7.37
CA ALA A 19 -5.56 6.54 -6.61
C ALA A 19 -6.25 6.06 -5.32
N GLU A 20 -6.90 4.90 -5.34
CA GLU A 20 -7.45 4.25 -4.15
C GLU A 20 -6.33 3.86 -3.18
N GLU A 21 -5.25 3.28 -3.67
CA GLU A 21 -4.07 2.98 -2.86
C GLU A 21 -3.48 4.25 -2.23
N GLU A 22 -3.34 5.33 -2.98
CA GLU A 22 -2.85 6.62 -2.46
C GLU A 22 -3.75 7.23 -1.38
N ARG A 23 -5.05 6.95 -1.42
CA ARG A 23 -6.01 7.34 -0.36
C ARG A 23 -5.83 6.51 0.91
N VAL A 24 -5.38 5.26 0.79
CA VAL A 24 -5.10 4.38 1.93
C VAL A 24 -3.77 4.80 2.57
N ARG A 25 -3.85 5.75 3.51
CA ARG A 25 -2.70 6.28 4.26
C ARG A 25 -2.61 5.78 5.70
N GLU A 26 -3.74 5.45 6.29
CA GLU A 26 -3.84 4.96 7.66
C GLU A 26 -4.91 3.86 7.74
N LYS A 27 -4.78 2.96 8.71
CA LYS A 27 -5.80 1.96 9.03
C LYS A 27 -5.86 1.72 10.53
N VAL A 28 -7.00 1.22 11.00
CA VAL A 28 -7.19 0.77 12.38
C VAL A 28 -7.47 -0.73 12.34
N ASP A 29 -6.75 -1.51 13.15
CA ASP A 29 -7.00 -2.94 13.26
C ASP A 29 -8.15 -3.27 14.22
N GLU A 30 -8.53 -4.54 14.29
CA GLU A 30 -9.61 -5.03 15.16
C GLU A 30 -9.34 -4.83 16.66
N GLN A 31 -8.09 -4.63 17.04
CA GLN A 31 -7.66 -4.36 18.42
C GLN A 31 -7.65 -2.86 18.74
N GLY A 32 -7.99 -2.01 17.77
CA GLY A 32 -7.99 -0.54 17.91
C GLY A 32 -6.62 0.11 17.72
N ASN A 33 -5.60 -0.62 17.26
CA ASN A 33 -4.29 -0.02 16.96
C ASN A 33 -4.37 0.76 15.66
N ARG A 34 -3.79 1.97 15.66
CA ARG A 34 -3.61 2.78 14.45
C ARG A 34 -2.31 2.42 13.76
N TRP A 35 -2.38 2.32 12.45
CA TRP A 35 -1.26 2.00 11.58
C TRP A 35 -1.18 3.04 10.47
N VAL A 36 0.03 3.50 10.15
CA VAL A 36 0.29 4.39 9.02
C VAL A 36 1.02 3.65 7.93
N LYS A 37 0.61 3.85 6.68
CA LYS A 37 1.28 3.27 5.52
C LYS A 37 2.57 4.04 5.29
N VAL A 38 3.69 3.35 5.44
CA VAL A 38 5.03 3.93 5.27
C VAL A 38 5.68 3.51 3.95
N TYR A 39 5.18 2.43 3.33
CA TYR A 39 5.67 1.95 2.04
C TYR A 39 4.61 1.17 1.29
N PHE A 40 4.59 1.32 -0.04
CA PHE A 40 3.84 0.48 -0.96
C PHE A 40 4.70 0.23 -2.20
N GLY A 41 5.04 -1.03 -2.46
CA GLY A 41 5.93 -1.40 -3.56
C GLY A 41 6.45 -2.82 -3.43
N GLY A 42 7.30 -3.23 -4.36
CA GLY A 42 7.86 -4.58 -4.43
C GLY A 42 9.38 -4.61 -4.48
N GLY A 43 9.91 -5.82 -4.68
CA GLY A 43 11.32 -6.05 -5.02
C GLY A 43 12.32 -5.86 -3.87
N GLN A 44 13.56 -5.55 -4.23
CA GLN A 44 14.68 -5.46 -3.26
C GLN A 44 14.53 -4.29 -2.27
N HIS A 45 13.86 -3.22 -2.69
CA HIS A 45 13.62 -2.04 -1.85
C HIS A 45 12.73 -2.35 -0.65
N PHE A 46 11.75 -3.26 -0.79
CA PHE A 46 10.87 -3.68 0.29
C PHE A 46 11.64 -4.20 1.51
N ARG A 47 12.64 -5.07 1.30
CA ARG A 47 13.39 -5.68 2.42
C ARG A 47 14.14 -4.65 3.24
N ASN A 48 14.78 -3.70 2.58
CA ASN A 48 15.53 -2.64 3.24
C ASN A 48 14.61 -1.69 4.03
N TRP A 49 13.45 -1.34 3.46
CA TRP A 49 12.45 -0.53 4.15
C TRP A 49 11.84 -1.26 5.35
N LEU A 50 11.56 -2.56 5.22
CA LEU A 50 11.03 -3.37 6.31
C LEU A 50 11.98 -3.41 7.50
N GLU A 51 13.27 -3.61 7.26
CA GLU A 51 14.30 -3.63 8.31
C GLU A 51 14.33 -2.29 9.07
N GLN A 52 14.38 -1.16 8.35
CA GLN A 52 14.36 0.16 8.97
C GLN A 52 13.07 0.42 9.76
N CYS A 53 11.91 -0.01 9.24
CA CYS A 53 10.65 0.19 9.95
C CYS A 53 10.56 -0.65 11.23
N GLN A 54 11.14 -1.86 11.24
CA GLN A 54 11.17 -2.70 12.45
C GLN A 54 11.99 -2.08 13.57
N GLU A 55 13.02 -1.28 13.24
CA GLU A 55 13.77 -0.51 14.25
C GLU A 55 12.95 0.67 14.82
N LEU A 56 12.04 1.25 14.02
CA LEU A 56 11.21 2.37 14.43
C LEU A 56 10.02 1.95 15.32
N GLY A 57 9.57 0.70 15.21
CA GLY A 57 8.48 0.18 16.04
C GLY A 57 7.85 -1.10 15.50
N GLU A 58 6.59 -1.33 15.89
CA GLU A 58 5.83 -2.50 15.46
C GLU A 58 5.38 -2.32 14.01
N VAL A 59 5.68 -3.31 13.16
CA VAL A 59 5.42 -3.28 11.72
C VAL A 59 4.50 -4.42 11.32
N GLN A 60 3.55 -4.13 10.44
CA GLN A 60 2.72 -5.11 9.77
C GLN A 60 2.94 -5.03 8.26
N VAL A 61 3.17 -6.19 7.63
CA VAL A 61 3.32 -6.30 6.18
C VAL A 61 2.08 -6.95 5.60
N GLU A 62 1.54 -6.37 4.54
CA GLU A 62 0.47 -6.96 3.73
C GLU A 62 0.99 -7.25 2.33
N GLU A 63 0.90 -8.51 1.89
CA GLU A 63 1.13 -8.88 0.50
C GLU A 63 -0.08 -8.46 -0.33
N VAL A 64 0.15 -7.73 -1.42
CA VAL A 64 -0.87 -7.24 -2.33
C VAL A 64 -0.70 -7.96 -3.66
N SER A 65 -1.82 -8.42 -4.23
CA SER A 65 -1.79 -9.01 -5.56
C SER A 65 -1.36 -7.97 -6.59
N PRO A 66 -0.36 -8.23 -7.44
CA PRO A 66 0.02 -7.32 -8.51
C PRO A 66 -1.08 -7.21 -9.59
N GLN A 67 -2.09 -8.08 -9.57
CA GLN A 67 -3.19 -8.10 -10.54
C GLN A 67 -3.93 -6.76 -10.59
N GLY A 68 -3.88 -6.10 -11.75
CA GLY A 68 -4.46 -4.77 -11.96
C GLY A 68 -3.47 -3.61 -11.76
N PHE A 69 -2.19 -3.91 -11.53
CA PHE A 69 -1.09 -2.96 -11.57
C PHE A 69 -0.09 -3.39 -12.64
N ARG A 70 -0.40 -3.16 -13.92
CA ARG A 70 0.41 -3.63 -15.06
C ARG A 70 1.91 -3.37 -14.94
N CYS A 71 2.34 -2.25 -14.34
CA CYS A 71 3.77 -1.95 -14.15
C CYS A 71 4.49 -2.96 -13.24
N TYR A 72 3.78 -3.58 -12.31
CA TYR A 72 4.32 -4.61 -11.42
C TYR A 72 4.04 -6.02 -11.95
N GLU A 73 2.96 -6.21 -12.72
CA GLU A 73 2.66 -7.48 -13.40
C GLU A 73 3.72 -7.84 -14.45
N ASP A 74 4.20 -6.86 -15.23
CA ASP A 74 5.28 -7.06 -16.22
C ASP A 74 6.62 -7.43 -15.56
N GLY A 75 6.84 -7.01 -14.32
CA GLY A 75 8.05 -7.33 -13.55
C GLY A 75 8.02 -8.70 -12.85
N GLY A 76 6.84 -9.33 -12.73
CA GLY A 76 6.66 -10.58 -11.98
C GLY A 76 6.95 -10.45 -10.48
N GLU A 77 7.07 -9.22 -9.96
CA GLU A 77 7.43 -8.96 -8.57
C GLU A 77 6.19 -8.85 -7.69
N LYS A 78 6.27 -9.43 -6.49
CA LYS A 78 5.23 -9.30 -5.47
C LYS A 78 5.17 -7.87 -4.94
N LEU A 79 3.96 -7.37 -4.73
CA LEU A 79 3.72 -6.09 -4.10
C LEU A 79 3.48 -6.26 -2.60
N TYR A 80 3.97 -5.31 -1.82
CA TYR A 80 3.83 -5.28 -0.39
C TYR A 80 3.42 -3.88 0.08
N ARG A 81 2.59 -3.82 1.12
CA ARG A 81 2.39 -2.63 1.95
C ARG A 81 3.07 -2.84 3.28
N ILE A 82 3.82 -1.83 3.72
CA ILE A 82 4.36 -1.79 5.08
C ILE A 82 3.55 -0.77 5.88
N TRP A 83 3.08 -1.24 7.03
CA TRP A 83 2.31 -0.49 8.00
C TRP A 83 3.13 -0.35 9.28
N LEU A 84 3.33 0.87 9.74
CA LEU A 84 3.99 1.15 11.01
C LEU A 84 2.93 1.51 12.05
N LYS A 85 2.97 0.87 13.21
CA LYS A 85 2.05 1.16 14.31
C LYS A 85 2.33 2.55 14.87
N VAL A 86 1.27 3.35 14.96
CA VAL A 86 1.34 4.66 15.60
C VAL A 86 1.38 4.45 17.10
N GLN A 87 2.51 4.80 17.71
CA GLN A 87 2.66 4.80 19.16
C GLN A 87 1.71 5.85 19.78
N PRO A 88 0.91 5.48 20.80
CA PRO A 88 0.08 6.44 21.52
C PRO A 88 1.00 7.48 22.21
N GLY A 89 0.97 8.72 21.72
CA GLY A 89 1.80 9.83 22.23
C GLY A 89 2.83 10.39 21.23
N ARG A 90 3.10 9.70 20.11
CA ARG A 90 3.88 10.24 18.98
C ARG A 90 2.94 10.71 17.88
N GLN A 91 2.23 11.80 18.13
CA GLN A 91 1.62 12.54 17.02
C GLN A 91 2.60 13.63 16.57
N TYR A 92 2.79 13.78 15.24
CA TYR A 92 3.27 15.00 14.55
C TYR A 92 4.76 15.27 14.25
N GLU A 93 5.65 14.30 14.03
CA GLU A 93 7.01 14.66 13.52
C GLU A 93 7.40 14.06 12.16
N LEU A 94 6.59 13.18 11.55
CA LEU A 94 6.97 12.51 10.30
C LEU A 94 6.29 13.04 9.02
N PHE A 95 5.45 14.08 9.12
CA PHE A 95 4.68 14.61 7.98
C PHE A 95 4.91 16.10 7.68
N THR A 96 5.97 16.71 8.22
CA THR A 96 6.28 18.16 8.06
C THR A 96 7.69 18.45 7.53
N SER A 97 8.11 17.77 6.46
CA SER A 97 9.18 18.28 5.58
C SER A 97 8.86 18.02 4.13
#